data_AF-T1ASK3-F1
#
_entry.id   AF-T1ASK3-F1
#
_cell.length_a   1.000
_cell.length_b   1.000
_cell.length_c   1.000
_cell.angle_alpha   90.00
_cell.angle_beta   90.00
_cell.angle_gamma   90.00
#
_symmetry.space_group_name_H-M   'P 1'
#
loop_
_entity.id
_entity.type
_entity.pdbx_description
1 polymer ?
#
loop_
_entity_poly.entity_id
_entity_poly.type
_entity_poly.pdbx_seq_one_letter_code
_entity_poly.pdbx_strand_id
1 'polypeptide(L)'
;MYAGISRCCYIGKTVTDRPLSTVVPQALPTALSGIAGNNRASVGVIRQIAANDDVAAIGLWLAEYHDSAHTFRSYRKEAERLLLWATQVRGKPVSSLTREDVLAYEAFLAAPLSTWCDEALARRGDHRRLLVGSLSERSRRQALGILAGLFNYLVRAGYLAGTPFALQPRR
;
A
#
# COMPACT_ATOMS: atom_id res chain seq x y z
N MET A 1 -20.36 -31.90 2.38
CA MET A 1 -20.62 -31.38 1.02
C MET A 1 -21.24 -29.99 1.17
N TYR A 2 -20.43 -28.97 1.45
CA TYR A 2 -20.90 -27.58 1.54
C TYR A 2 -20.58 -26.87 0.23
N ALA A 3 -21.57 -26.87 -0.64
CA ALA A 3 -21.60 -26.05 -1.85
C ALA A 3 -21.96 -24.61 -1.47
N GLY A 4 -21.34 -23.65 -2.16
CA GLY A 4 -21.91 -22.32 -2.37
C GLY A 4 -21.45 -21.22 -1.43
N ILE A 5 -20.26 -20.67 -1.68
CA ILE A 5 -20.00 -19.24 -1.42
C ILE A 5 -19.66 -18.59 -2.76
N SER A 6 -20.67 -18.50 -3.61
CA SER A 6 -20.76 -17.47 -4.64
C SER A 6 -21.55 -16.33 -4.04
N ARG A 7 -20.86 -15.27 -3.63
CA ARG A 7 -21.42 -13.92 -3.51
C ARG A 7 -20.27 -12.92 -3.47
N CYS A 8 -19.94 -12.46 -4.66
CA CYS A 8 -19.35 -11.15 -4.89
C CYS A 8 -20.30 -10.11 -4.26
N CYS A 9 -20.04 -9.74 -3.01
CA CYS A 9 -20.69 -8.62 -2.33
C CYS A 9 -19.60 -7.65 -1.86
N TYR A 10 -18.97 -6.95 -2.80
CA TYR A 10 -18.39 -5.64 -2.53
C TYR A 10 -19.45 -4.61 -2.92
N ILE A 11 -20.44 -4.40 -2.04
CA ILE A 11 -21.44 -3.35 -2.21
C ILE A 11 -20.97 -2.10 -1.46
N GLY A 12 -20.82 -1.00 -2.20
CA GLY A 12 -21.26 0.30 -1.70
C GLY A 12 -20.18 1.31 -1.34
N LYS A 13 -19.30 1.68 -2.28
CA LYS A 13 -19.00 3.09 -2.56
C LYS A 13 -18.76 3.22 -4.06
N THR A 14 -19.47 4.14 -4.70
CA THR A 14 -19.22 4.56 -6.07
C THR A 14 -17.72 4.84 -6.21
N VAL A 15 -17.04 4.07 -7.07
CA VAL A 15 -15.70 4.44 -7.53
C VAL A 15 -15.90 5.77 -8.22
N THR A 16 -15.52 6.84 -7.53
CA THR A 16 -15.49 8.19 -8.06
C THR A 16 -14.83 8.15 -9.43
N ASP A 17 -15.43 8.81 -10.41
CA ASP A 17 -14.99 9.05 -11.80
C ASP A 17 -13.67 9.84 -11.89
N ARG A 18 -12.80 9.68 -10.88
CA ARG A 18 -11.50 10.32 -10.80
C ARG A 18 -10.53 9.46 -11.61
N PRO A 19 -9.83 10.06 -12.59
CA PRO A 19 -8.83 9.32 -13.36
C PRO A 19 -7.77 8.74 -12.44
N LEU A 20 -7.35 7.50 -12.71
CA LEU A 20 -6.28 6.88 -11.95
C LEU A 20 -4.99 7.69 -12.08
N SER A 21 -4.37 7.99 -10.94
CA SER A 21 -3.00 8.52 -10.94
C SER A 21 -2.01 7.37 -10.91
N THR A 22 -1.05 7.37 -11.81
CA THR A 22 0.09 6.42 -11.80
C THR A 22 1.32 6.96 -11.10
N VAL A 23 1.25 8.20 -10.60
CA VAL A 23 2.32 8.88 -9.87
C VAL A 23 1.82 9.20 -8.46
N VAL A 24 2.66 8.94 -7.47
CA VAL A 24 2.40 9.36 -6.10
C VAL A 24 2.55 10.88 -6.01
N PRO A 25 1.51 11.62 -5.59
CA PRO A 25 1.63 13.05 -5.42
C PRO A 25 2.53 13.36 -4.21
N GLN A 26 3.25 14.48 -4.28
CA GLN A 26 4.10 14.94 -3.18
C GLN A 26 3.29 15.19 -1.89
N ALA A 27 2.03 15.62 -2.03
CA ALA A 27 1.10 15.81 -0.93
C ALA A 27 -0.26 15.21 -1.29
N LEU A 28 -0.82 14.46 -0.35
CA LEU A 28 -2.18 13.93 -0.46
C LEU A 28 -3.18 14.87 0.25
N PRO A 29 -4.46 14.89 -0.17
CA PRO A 29 -5.50 15.57 0.59
C PRO A 29 -5.50 15.11 2.05
N THR A 30 -5.83 16.00 3.00
CA THR A 30 -5.74 15.72 4.44
C THR A 30 -6.45 14.44 4.88
N ALA A 31 -7.60 14.11 4.27
CA ALA A 31 -8.34 12.87 4.56
C ALA A 31 -7.58 11.58 4.15
N LEU A 32 -6.61 11.69 3.24
CA LEU A 32 -5.83 10.58 2.67
C LEU A 32 -4.34 10.66 3.00
N SER A 33 -3.88 11.73 3.66
CA SER A 33 -2.46 11.94 3.96
C SER A 33 -1.95 11.05 5.10
N GLY A 34 -2.84 10.60 5.99
CA GLY A 34 -2.47 9.77 7.13
C GLY A 34 -2.08 10.56 8.38
N ILE A 35 -2.14 11.89 8.35
CA ILE A 35 -1.90 12.74 9.53
C ILE A 35 -2.79 12.31 10.70
N ALA A 36 -4.07 12.04 10.41
CA ALA A 36 -5.07 11.54 11.36
C ALA A 36 -5.44 10.06 11.13
N GLY A 37 -4.49 9.24 10.69
CA GLY A 37 -4.73 7.80 10.47
C GLY A 37 -5.16 7.07 11.76
N ASN A 38 -5.94 6.00 11.62
CA ASN A 38 -6.48 5.26 12.76
C ASN A 38 -5.45 4.38 13.46
N ASN A 39 -4.36 4.02 12.76
CA ASN A 39 -3.24 3.22 13.31
C ASN A 39 -2.01 4.10 13.60
N ARG A 40 -2.21 5.39 13.89
CA ARG A 40 -1.13 6.27 14.35
C ARG A 40 -0.74 5.89 15.77
N ALA A 41 0.56 5.98 16.07
CA ALA A 41 1.05 5.73 17.42
C ALA A 41 0.36 6.66 18.44
N SER A 42 0.01 6.10 19.60
CA SER A 42 -0.68 6.84 20.66
C SER A 42 0.14 8.02 21.19
N VAL A 43 -0.56 9.00 21.76
CA VAL A 43 0.06 10.10 22.49
C VAL A 43 1.00 9.55 23.57
N GLY A 44 2.23 10.05 23.62
CA GLY A 44 3.28 9.60 24.56
C GLY A 44 4.32 8.66 23.95
N VAL A 45 4.10 8.10 22.76
CA VAL A 45 5.15 7.35 22.04
C VAL A 45 6.20 8.32 21.48
N ILE A 46 7.47 8.07 21.79
CA ILE A 46 8.59 8.87 21.28
C ILE A 46 8.80 8.56 19.79
N ARG A 47 8.62 9.58 18.95
CA ARG A 47 8.81 9.49 17.50
C ARG A 47 10.29 9.57 17.16
N GLN A 48 10.79 8.60 16.40
CA GLN A 48 12.18 8.56 15.91
C GLN A 48 12.33 9.25 14.56
N ILE A 49 11.21 9.59 13.91
CA ILE A 49 11.18 10.29 12.63
C ILE A 49 10.22 11.49 12.69
N ALA A 50 10.58 12.56 11.97
CA ALA A 50 9.79 13.79 11.91
C ALA A 50 8.61 13.73 10.91
N ALA A 51 8.48 12.66 10.12
CA ALA A 51 7.47 12.54 9.07
C ALA A 51 6.05 12.63 9.63
N ASN A 52 5.22 13.58 9.18
CA ASN A 52 3.87 13.78 9.73
C ASN A 52 2.74 13.13 8.94
N ASP A 53 3.03 12.69 7.71
CA ASP A 53 2.10 12.02 6.81
C ASP A 53 2.74 10.75 6.21
N ASP A 54 1.92 9.97 5.52
CA ASP A 54 2.31 8.65 5.01
C ASP A 54 3.36 8.76 3.90
N VAL A 55 3.30 9.80 3.06
CA VAL A 55 4.25 10.01 1.96
C VAL A 55 5.64 10.28 2.53
N ALA A 56 5.74 11.20 3.50
CA ALA A 56 6.99 11.53 4.17
C ALA A 56 7.55 10.31 4.94
N ALA A 57 6.69 9.53 5.59
CA ALA A 57 7.10 8.37 6.39
C ALA A 57 7.65 7.24 5.51
N ILE A 58 6.98 6.97 4.38
CA ILE A 58 7.46 6.02 3.36
C ILE A 58 8.77 6.52 2.75
N GLY A 59 8.88 7.82 2.46
CA GLY A 59 10.09 8.43 1.93
C GLY A 59 11.32 8.22 2.82
N LEU A 60 11.16 8.40 4.13
CA LEU A 60 12.24 8.16 5.09
C LEU A 60 12.68 6.68 5.11
N TRP A 61 11.72 5.74 5.11
CA TRP A 61 12.06 4.32 5.01
C TRP A 61 12.81 3.98 3.71
N LEU A 62 12.42 4.58 2.58
CA LEU A 62 13.09 4.36 1.31
C LEU A 62 14.53 4.94 1.29
N ALA A 63 14.77 6.04 1.99
CA ALA A 63 16.10 6.67 2.06
C ALA A 63 17.16 5.75 2.69
N GLU A 64 16.76 4.81 3.55
CA GLU A 64 17.65 3.78 4.13
C GLU A 64 18.31 2.88 3.06
N TYR A 65 17.77 2.84 1.84
CA TYR A 65 18.24 1.98 0.75
C TYR A 65 18.91 2.76 -0.40
N HIS A 66 19.26 4.04 -0.21
CA HIS A 66 19.82 4.89 -1.27
C HIS A 66 21.09 4.30 -1.92
N ASP A 67 21.94 3.61 -1.16
CA ASP A 67 23.16 2.95 -1.66
C ASP A 67 22.88 1.68 -2.46
N SER A 68 21.67 1.13 -2.37
CA SER A 68 21.26 -0.09 -3.09
C SER A 68 20.22 0.23 -4.15
N ALA A 69 20.67 0.80 -5.27
CA ALA A 69 19.79 1.28 -6.33
C ALA A 69 18.77 0.23 -6.83
N HIS A 70 19.13 -1.05 -6.88
CA HIS A 70 18.20 -2.12 -7.24
C HIS A 70 17.12 -2.34 -6.17
N THR A 71 17.52 -2.42 -4.90
CA THR A 71 16.61 -2.58 -3.76
C THR A 71 15.68 -1.38 -3.63
N PHE A 72 16.23 -0.17 -3.69
CA PHE A 72 15.48 1.08 -3.68
C PHE A 72 14.39 1.09 -4.74
N ARG A 73 14.73 0.80 -6.02
CA ARG A 73 13.75 0.76 -7.11
C ARG A 73 12.65 -0.29 -6.86
N SER A 74 13.02 -1.46 -6.37
CA SER A 74 12.07 -2.53 -6.06
C SER A 74 11.12 -2.12 -4.93
N TYR A 75 11.66 -1.57 -3.84
CA TYR A 75 10.90 -1.20 -2.65
C TYR A 75 10.00 0.00 -2.91
N ARG A 76 10.54 1.03 -3.58
CA ARG A 76 9.77 2.20 -4.03
C ARG A 76 8.57 1.77 -4.87
N LYS A 77 8.78 0.90 -5.87
CA LYS A 77 7.68 0.39 -6.71
C LYS A 77 6.55 -0.23 -5.89
N GLU A 78 6.88 -1.06 -4.89
CA GLU A 78 5.85 -1.74 -4.09
C GLU A 78 5.16 -0.79 -3.10
N ALA A 79 5.90 0.13 -2.49
CA ALA A 79 5.35 1.16 -1.59
C ALA A 79 4.44 2.14 -2.32
N GLU A 80 4.86 2.65 -3.49
CA GLU A 80 4.04 3.52 -4.35
C GLU A 80 2.76 2.81 -4.78
N ARG A 81 2.86 1.53 -5.20
CA ARG A 81 1.68 0.75 -5.60
C ARG A 81 0.68 0.61 -4.46
N LEU A 82 1.13 0.30 -3.25
CA LEU A 82 0.26 0.20 -2.09
C LEU A 82 -0.41 1.54 -1.77
N LEU A 83 0.37 2.63 -1.77
CA LEU A 83 -0.13 3.98 -1.46
C LEU A 83 -1.21 4.43 -2.45
N LEU A 84 -0.97 4.22 -3.75
CA LEU A 84 -1.96 4.52 -4.79
C LEU A 84 -3.20 3.64 -4.64
N TRP A 85 -3.04 2.36 -4.29
CA TRP A 85 -4.19 1.45 -4.14
C TRP A 85 -5.02 1.82 -2.91
N ALA A 86 -4.37 2.10 -1.79
CA ALA A 86 -5.03 2.50 -0.55
C ALA A 86 -5.87 3.78 -0.76
N THR A 87 -5.28 4.77 -1.42
CA THR A 87 -5.92 6.08 -1.62
C THR A 87 -6.97 6.08 -2.72
N GLN A 88 -6.72 5.41 -3.86
CA GLN A 88 -7.62 5.46 -5.02
C GLN A 88 -8.67 4.36 -5.03
N VAL A 89 -8.38 3.18 -4.46
CA VAL A 89 -9.31 2.03 -4.44
C VAL A 89 -10.03 1.92 -3.10
N ARG A 90 -9.31 2.07 -1.98
CA ARG A 90 -9.94 1.98 -0.65
C ARG A 90 -10.40 3.32 -0.08
N GLY A 91 -9.90 4.43 -0.61
CA GLY A 91 -10.17 5.76 -0.05
C GLY A 91 -9.64 5.93 1.37
N LYS A 92 -8.51 5.28 1.69
CA LYS A 92 -7.89 5.29 3.02
C LYS A 92 -6.42 5.74 2.93
N PRO A 93 -5.90 6.44 3.95
CA PRO A 93 -4.46 6.57 4.13
C PRO A 93 -3.84 5.20 4.46
N VAL A 94 -2.55 5.03 4.16
CA VAL A 94 -1.77 3.81 4.47
C VAL A 94 -1.74 3.55 5.97
N SER A 95 -1.65 4.61 6.78
CA SER A 95 -1.73 4.54 8.24
C SER A 95 -3.13 4.21 8.80
N SER A 96 -4.11 3.92 7.95
CA SER A 96 -5.43 3.38 8.36
C SER A 96 -5.72 1.99 7.78
N LEU A 97 -4.75 1.35 7.13
CA LEU A 97 -4.96 0.00 6.59
C LEU A 97 -5.05 -1.03 7.72
N THR A 98 -6.08 -1.88 7.63
CA THR A 98 -6.31 -3.00 8.55
C THR A 98 -5.84 -4.33 7.95
N ARG A 99 -5.97 -5.43 8.69
CA ARG A 99 -5.62 -6.77 8.18
C ARG A 99 -6.49 -7.16 6.99
N GLU A 100 -7.77 -6.82 7.03
CA GLU A 100 -8.73 -7.04 5.94
C GLU A 100 -8.33 -6.26 4.69
N ASP A 101 -7.80 -5.04 4.86
CA ASP A 101 -7.28 -4.27 3.74
C ASP A 101 -6.03 -4.92 3.13
N VAL A 102 -5.15 -5.53 3.94
CA VAL A 102 -4.00 -6.31 3.43
C VAL A 102 -4.46 -7.54 2.64
N LEU A 103 -5.49 -8.26 3.12
CA LEU A 103 -6.07 -9.40 2.39
C LEU A 103 -6.71 -8.95 1.06
N ALA A 104 -7.43 -7.82 1.08
CA ALA A 104 -8.01 -7.23 -0.12
C ALA A 104 -6.93 -6.78 -1.12
N TYR A 105 -5.82 -6.24 -0.63
CA TYR A 105 -4.68 -5.87 -1.47
C TYR A 105 -4.02 -7.10 -2.11
N GLU A 106 -3.83 -8.18 -1.34
CA GLU A 106 -3.30 -9.44 -1.87
C GLU A 106 -4.21 -10.02 -2.96
N ALA A 107 -5.52 -10.03 -2.75
CA ALA A 107 -6.50 -10.44 -3.75
C ALA A 107 -6.46 -9.54 -4.99
N PHE A 108 -6.34 -8.23 -4.81
CA PHE A 108 -6.17 -7.27 -5.89
C PHE A 108 -4.88 -7.53 -6.70
N LEU A 109 -3.76 -7.87 -6.06
CA LEU A 109 -2.54 -8.23 -6.79
C LEU A 109 -2.69 -9.51 -7.63
N ALA A 110 -3.56 -10.43 -7.21
CA ALA A 110 -3.87 -11.65 -7.95
C ALA A 110 -4.85 -11.41 -9.12
N ALA A 111 -5.75 -10.44 -8.98
CA ALA A 111 -6.74 -10.07 -9.99
C ALA A 111 -6.93 -8.54 -10.02
N PRO A 112 -5.98 -7.80 -10.62
CA PRO A 112 -6.04 -6.34 -10.65
C PRO A 112 -7.10 -5.83 -11.61
N LEU A 113 -7.57 -4.60 -11.37
CA LEU A 113 -8.47 -3.90 -12.29
C LEU A 113 -7.78 -3.65 -13.64
N SER A 114 -8.52 -3.70 -14.74
CA SER A 114 -7.98 -3.46 -16.09
C SER A 114 -7.29 -2.10 -16.21
N THR A 115 -7.84 -1.08 -15.57
CA THR A 115 -7.29 0.28 -15.51
C THR A 115 -5.92 0.36 -14.82
N TRP A 116 -5.57 -0.62 -13.99
CA TRP A 116 -4.24 -0.73 -13.36
C TRP A 116 -3.22 -1.51 -14.20
N CYS A 117 -3.71 -2.17 -15.24
CA CYS A 117 -2.94 -2.97 -16.19
C CYS A 117 -2.93 -2.35 -17.59
N ASP A 118 -3.30 -1.07 -17.72
CA ASP A 118 -3.47 -0.40 -19.00
C ASP A 118 -2.24 -0.54 -19.89
N GLU A 119 -2.41 -1.22 -21.02
CA GLU A 119 -1.34 -1.50 -21.97
C GLU A 119 -0.89 -0.24 -22.72
N ALA A 120 -1.74 0.79 -22.78
CA ALA A 120 -1.40 2.09 -23.36
C ALA A 120 -0.31 2.82 -22.57
N LEU A 121 -0.17 2.52 -21.28
CA LEU A 121 0.88 3.10 -20.44
C LEU A 121 2.22 2.38 -20.63
N ALA A 122 3.29 3.16 -20.62
CA ALA A 122 4.65 2.66 -20.74
C ALA A 122 4.98 1.64 -19.62
N ARG A 123 5.86 0.67 -19.92
CA ARG A 123 6.33 -0.30 -18.91
C ARG A 123 7.34 0.29 -17.92
N ARG A 124 8.03 1.37 -18.30
CA ARG A 124 9.11 2.03 -17.55
C ARG A 124 8.97 3.55 -17.68
N GLY A 125 9.67 4.29 -16.82
CA GLY A 125 9.63 5.75 -16.77
C GLY A 125 8.56 6.28 -15.81
N ASP A 126 8.47 7.60 -15.74
CA ASP A 126 7.41 8.28 -14.98
C ASP A 126 6.06 8.04 -15.67
N HIS A 127 4.99 7.91 -14.89
CA HIS A 127 3.65 7.57 -15.36
C HIS A 127 3.48 6.15 -15.94
N ARG A 128 4.45 5.25 -15.72
CA ARG A 128 4.35 3.85 -16.14
C ARG A 128 3.14 3.14 -15.55
N ARG A 129 2.73 2.04 -16.21
CA ARG A 129 1.73 1.13 -15.65
C ARG A 129 2.14 0.61 -14.27
N LEU A 130 1.18 0.56 -13.34
CA LEU A 130 1.39 0.13 -11.95
C LEU A 130 1.54 -1.39 -11.84
N LEU A 131 0.80 -2.12 -12.68
CA LEU A 131 0.87 -3.55 -12.89
C LEU A 131 0.92 -3.87 -14.40
N VAL A 132 1.53 -5.00 -14.74
CA VAL A 132 1.53 -5.52 -16.13
C VAL A 132 0.39 -6.53 -16.30
N GLY A 133 -0.21 -6.99 -15.21
CA GLY A 133 -1.21 -8.04 -15.14
C GLY A 133 -1.25 -8.63 -13.72
N SER A 134 -1.98 -9.73 -13.57
CA SER A 134 -1.99 -10.53 -12.35
C SER A 134 -0.58 -10.97 -11.93
N LEU A 135 -0.23 -10.74 -10.67
CA LEU A 135 1.06 -11.19 -10.16
C LEU A 135 1.04 -12.68 -9.82
N SER A 136 2.14 -13.37 -10.12
CA SER A 136 2.38 -14.74 -9.63
C SER A 136 2.37 -14.79 -8.09
N GLU A 137 2.09 -15.97 -7.51
CA GLU A 137 2.11 -16.13 -6.05
C GLU A 137 3.46 -15.73 -5.43
N ARG A 138 4.56 -16.10 -6.07
CA ARG A 138 5.92 -15.72 -5.65
C ARG A 138 6.09 -14.19 -5.62
N SER A 139 5.64 -13.50 -6.68
CA SER A 139 5.73 -12.04 -6.76
C SER A 139 4.84 -11.36 -5.72
N ARG A 140 3.63 -11.88 -5.46
CA ARG A 140 2.74 -11.37 -4.41
C ARG A 140 3.38 -11.51 -3.03
N ARG A 141 3.93 -12.69 -2.72
CA ARG A 141 4.62 -12.95 -1.44
C ARG A 141 5.82 -12.02 -1.24
N GLN A 142 6.61 -11.78 -2.30
CA GLN A 142 7.71 -10.83 -2.25
C GLN A 142 7.22 -9.41 -1.98
N ALA A 143 6.19 -8.93 -2.69
CA ALA A 143 5.62 -7.61 -2.48
C ALA A 143 5.11 -7.43 -1.05
N LEU A 144 4.35 -8.41 -0.53
CA LEU A 144 3.85 -8.38 0.85
C LEU A 144 4.97 -8.42 1.89
N GLY A 145 6.07 -9.15 1.64
CA GLY A 145 7.24 -9.17 2.52
C GLY A 145 7.95 -7.82 2.59
N ILE A 146 8.11 -7.14 1.45
CA ILE A 146 8.67 -5.78 1.39
C ILE A 146 7.78 -4.81 2.18
N LEU A 147 6.47 -4.88 1.98
CA LEU A 147 5.51 -4.01 2.68
C LEU A 147 5.46 -4.31 4.18
N ALA A 148 5.57 -5.59 4.60
CA ALA A 148 5.72 -5.93 6.01
C ALA A 148 6.97 -5.28 6.62
N GLY A 149 8.09 -5.26 5.89
CA GLY A 149 9.32 -4.55 6.27
C GLY A 149 9.11 -3.04 6.47
N LEU A 150 8.43 -2.39 5.53
CA LEU A 150 8.03 -0.98 5.63
C LEU A 150 7.19 -0.72 6.90
N PHE A 151 6.12 -1.48 7.12
CA PHE A 151 5.25 -1.27 8.27
C PHE A 151 5.98 -1.52 9.60
N ASN A 152 6.86 -2.52 9.66
CA ASN A 152 7.68 -2.77 10.84
C ASN A 152 8.66 -1.64 11.13
N TYR A 153 9.28 -1.04 10.10
CA TYR A 153 10.08 0.17 10.26
C TYR A 153 9.25 1.31 10.84
N LEU A 154 8.06 1.56 10.29
CA LEU A 154 7.18 2.64 10.75
C LEU A 154 6.67 2.45 12.19
N VAL A 155 6.43 1.21 12.62
CA VAL A 155 6.13 0.90 14.04
C VAL A 155 7.35 1.21 14.92
N ARG A 156 8.54 0.71 14.55
CA ARG A 156 9.78 0.97 15.30
C ARG A 156 10.12 2.47 15.39
N ALA A 157 9.75 3.24 14.37
CA ALA A 157 9.96 4.67 14.31
C ALA A 157 8.94 5.48 15.14
N GLY A 158 7.94 4.84 15.75
CA GLY A 158 6.85 5.51 16.47
C GLY A 158 5.88 6.26 15.53
N TYR A 159 5.82 5.88 14.26
CA TYR A 159 4.86 6.43 13.29
C TYR A 159 3.53 5.64 13.33
N LEU A 160 3.58 4.30 13.39
CA LEU A 160 2.39 3.46 13.53
C LEU A 160 2.31 2.84 14.93
N ALA A 161 1.10 2.57 15.40
CA ALA A 161 0.87 1.83 16.64
C ALA A 161 1.13 0.32 16.48
N GLY A 162 0.86 -0.24 15.30
CA GLY A 162 1.08 -1.65 15.00
C GLY A 162 1.17 -1.95 13.51
N THR A 163 1.41 -3.22 13.18
CA THR A 163 1.50 -3.70 11.80
C THR A 163 0.31 -4.58 11.42
N PRO A 164 -0.42 -4.28 10.33
CA PRO A 164 -1.50 -5.14 9.83
C PRO A 164 -0.97 -6.41 9.13
N PHE A 165 0.35 -6.57 9.00
CA PHE A 165 0.99 -7.73 8.35
C PHE A 165 1.35 -8.87 9.32
N ALA A 166 1.34 -8.64 10.64
CA ALA A 166 1.76 -9.65 11.63
C ALA A 166 0.67 -10.69 11.97
N LEU A 167 -0.58 -10.44 11.61
CA LEU A 167 -1.70 -11.33 11.93
C LEU A 167 -1.83 -12.44 10.88
N GLN A 168 -1.00 -13.48 11.00
CA GLN A 168 -1.16 -14.73 10.27
C GLN A 168 -1.65 -15.83 11.21
N PRO A 169 -2.59 -16.71 10.77
CA PRO A 169 -2.95 -17.88 11.55
C PRO A 169 -1.70 -18.68 11.87
N ARG A 170 -1.48 -19.01 13.16
CA ARG A 170 -0.44 -19.96 13.53
C ARG A 170 -0.82 -21.30 12.88
N ARG A 171 0.09 -21.82 12.04
CA ARG A 171 -0.01 -23.19 11.52
C ARG A 171 0.54 -24.16 12.55
#